data_AF-A0A0M9UL81-F1
#
_entry.id   AF-A0A0M9UL81-F1
#
_cell.length_a   1.000
_cell.length_b   1.000
_cell.length_c   1.000
_cell.angle_alpha   90.00
_cell.angle_beta   90.00
_cell.angle_gamma   90.00
#
_symmetry.space_group_name_H-M   'P 1'
#
loop_
_entity.id
_entity.type
_entity.pdbx_description
1 polymer ?
#
loop_
_entity_poly.entity_id
_entity_poly.type
_entity_poly.pdbx_seq_one_letter_code
_entity_poly.pdbx_strand_id
1 'polypeptide(L)'
;MHTLDADDPRPLPRPLRIRDEDIRAVGVTRADGERIVQAVADPEDAWSADAGTSDHFLRGDLVVQVRRADNAVIGLFSARYALSVRPDEYEPALDIAEDAAGPSTRGGQGTRHPTSRRELLGRMQQAGFVITPGATHGRVTHPDHPGLVLPFASTPSDRRFTRHAVAQIRRVFGIDLRR
;
A
#
# COMPACT_ATOMS: atom_id res chain seq x y z
N MET A 1 21.77 -9.51 -19.02
CA MET A 1 21.82 -8.12 -18.51
C MET A 1 20.46 -7.54 -18.85
N HIS A 2 19.51 -7.51 -17.93
CA HIS A 2 18.17 -6.96 -18.20
C HIS A 2 18.08 -5.59 -17.55
N THR A 3 18.41 -4.58 -18.35
CA THR A 3 18.02 -3.19 -18.12
C THR A 3 16.50 -3.16 -18.07
N LEU A 4 15.94 -2.49 -17.06
CA LEU A 4 14.49 -2.32 -16.94
C LEU A 4 13.98 -1.58 -18.17
N ASP A 5 13.18 -2.28 -18.97
CA ASP A 5 12.56 -1.79 -20.19
C ASP A 5 11.54 -0.70 -19.84
N ALA A 6 11.51 0.37 -20.62
CA ALA A 6 10.55 1.47 -20.44
C ALA A 6 9.11 1.04 -20.78
N ASP A 7 8.96 -0.12 -21.43
CA ASP A 7 7.71 -0.69 -21.92
C ASP A 7 7.14 -1.80 -21.01
N ASP A 8 7.52 -1.88 -19.72
CA ASP A 8 6.86 -2.79 -18.76
C ASP A 8 5.36 -2.48 -18.70
N PRO A 9 4.47 -3.40 -19.14
CA PRO A 9 3.03 -3.14 -19.29
C PRO A 9 2.31 -3.03 -17.95
N ARG A 10 3.00 -3.24 -16.82
CA ARG A 10 2.44 -3.01 -15.49
C ARG A 10 2.33 -1.50 -15.29
N PRO A 11 1.12 -0.95 -15.09
CA PRO A 11 0.96 0.48 -14.84
C PRO A 11 1.87 0.89 -13.69
N LEU A 12 2.61 1.98 -13.88
CA LEU A 12 3.34 2.62 -12.78
C LEU A 12 2.37 2.77 -11.61
N PRO A 13 2.73 2.31 -10.39
CA PRO A 13 1.82 2.40 -9.27
C PRO A 13 1.53 3.88 -9.04
N ARG A 14 0.26 4.28 -9.17
CA ARG A 14 -0.17 5.66 -8.92
C ARG A 14 -0.38 5.86 -7.41
N PRO A 15 -0.23 7.08 -6.88
CA PRO A 15 -0.62 7.38 -5.51
C PRO A 15 -2.09 7.05 -5.27
N LEU A 16 -2.44 6.70 -4.03
CA LEU A 16 -3.81 6.42 -3.62
C LEU A 16 -4.67 7.67 -3.84
N ARG A 17 -5.78 7.51 -4.56
CA ARG A 17 -6.72 8.60 -4.85
C ARG A 17 -7.98 8.44 -4.01
N ILE A 18 -8.26 9.45 -3.19
CA ILE A 18 -9.44 9.52 -2.32
C ILE A 18 -10.25 10.74 -2.75
N ARG A 19 -11.49 10.53 -3.19
CA ARG A 19 -12.43 11.59 -3.60
C ARG A 19 -13.80 11.24 -3.05
N ASP A 20 -14.23 11.95 -2.02
CA ASP A 20 -15.46 11.64 -1.27
C ASP A 20 -16.68 11.47 -2.19
N GLU A 21 -16.80 12.28 -3.25
CA GLU A 21 -17.90 12.24 -4.21
C GLU A 21 -17.96 10.95 -5.06
N ASP A 22 -16.84 10.25 -5.22
CA ASP A 22 -16.72 9.06 -6.07
C ASP A 22 -16.82 7.75 -5.26
N ILE A 23 -16.89 7.85 -3.93
CA ILE A 23 -16.81 6.70 -3.01
C ILE A 23 -18.20 6.20 -2.64
N ARG A 24 -18.50 4.95 -3.01
CA ARG A 24 -19.70 4.26 -2.55
C ARG A 24 -19.53 3.80 -1.10
N ALA A 25 -20.43 4.19 -0.20
CA ALA A 25 -20.43 3.74 1.20
C ALA A 25 -21.62 2.80 1.50
N VAL A 26 -21.36 1.66 2.15
CA VAL A 26 -22.40 0.72 2.61
C VAL A 26 -22.13 0.25 4.03
N GLY A 27 -23.09 0.50 4.93
CA GLY A 27 -23.01 0.03 6.32
C GLY A 27 -21.96 0.72 7.18
N VAL A 28 -21.32 1.78 6.68
CA VAL A 28 -20.33 2.60 7.40
C VAL A 28 -20.80 4.05 7.47
N THR A 29 -20.63 4.67 8.64
CA THR A 29 -20.69 6.12 8.80
C THR A 29 -19.36 6.69 8.29
N ARG A 30 -19.40 7.72 7.43
CA ARG A 30 -18.27 8.37 6.75
C ARG A 30 -16.91 8.16 7.45
N ALA A 31 -15.96 7.52 6.77
CA ALA A 31 -14.58 7.40 7.24
C ALA A 31 -13.77 8.63 6.81
N ASP A 32 -12.94 9.17 7.69
CA ASP A 32 -11.98 10.20 7.30
C ASP A 32 -10.83 9.61 6.47
N GLY A 33 -10.11 10.47 5.76
CA GLY A 33 -9.01 10.06 4.88
C GLY A 33 -7.88 9.34 5.63
N GLU A 34 -7.65 9.64 6.91
CA GLU A 34 -6.62 8.96 7.70
C GLU A 34 -7.00 7.49 7.95
N ARG A 35 -8.25 7.21 8.31
CA ARG A 35 -8.74 5.83 8.49
C ARG A 35 -8.68 5.03 7.19
N ILE A 36 -9.01 5.65 6.06
CA ILE A 36 -8.92 5.03 4.74
C ILE A 36 -7.45 4.68 4.42
N VAL A 37 -6.53 5.63 4.58
CA VAL A 37 -5.10 5.40 4.34
C VAL A 37 -4.55 4.31 5.24
N GLN A 38 -4.93 4.28 6.52
CA GLN A 38 -4.48 3.24 7.46
C GLN A 38 -4.94 1.84 7.03
N ALA A 39 -6.20 1.68 6.61
CA ALA A 39 -6.71 0.39 6.13
C ALA A 39 -5.94 -0.10 4.90
N VAL A 40 -5.65 0.78 3.94
CA VAL A 40 -4.90 0.42 2.71
C VAL A 40 -3.43 0.16 3.00
N ALA A 41 -2.80 0.96 3.87
CA ALA A 41 -1.40 0.82 4.20
C ALA A 41 -1.12 -0.51 4.92
N ASP A 42 -1.87 -0.74 6.00
CA ASP A 42 -1.62 -1.78 6.98
C ASP A 42 -2.91 -2.58 7.24
N PRO A 43 -3.40 -3.34 6.26
CA PRO A 43 -4.60 -4.15 6.44
C PRO A 43 -4.37 -5.31 7.41
N GLU A 44 -5.42 -5.68 8.15
CA GLU A 44 -5.51 -6.94 8.90
C GLU A 44 -5.75 -8.12 7.96
N ASP A 45 -6.51 -7.90 6.88
CA ASP A 45 -6.74 -8.88 5.80
C ASP A 45 -6.90 -8.14 4.45
N ALA A 46 -6.53 -8.79 3.35
CA ALA A 46 -6.76 -8.23 2.02
C ALA A 46 -7.00 -9.31 0.95
N TRP A 47 -7.94 -9.03 0.05
CA TRP A 47 -8.30 -9.93 -1.04
C TRP A 47 -8.55 -9.18 -2.34
N SER A 48 -8.38 -9.90 -3.45
CA SER A 48 -8.77 -9.40 -4.77
C SER A 48 -10.24 -9.75 -5.03
N ALA A 49 -10.98 -8.86 -5.69
CA ALA A 49 -12.34 -9.13 -6.16
C ALA A 49 -12.51 -8.68 -7.61
N ASP A 50 -13.72 -8.87 -8.16
CA ASP A 50 -14.08 -8.41 -9.50
C ASP A 50 -13.09 -8.89 -10.59
N ALA A 51 -12.78 -10.19 -10.57
CA ALA A 51 -11.77 -10.81 -11.44
C ALA A 51 -10.38 -10.13 -11.37
N GLY A 52 -10.02 -9.61 -10.19
CA GLY A 52 -8.74 -8.95 -9.95
C GLY A 52 -8.69 -7.49 -10.40
N THR A 53 -9.82 -6.86 -10.70
CA THR A 53 -9.87 -5.42 -11.03
C THR A 53 -9.87 -4.51 -9.80
N SER A 54 -10.23 -5.04 -8.63
CA SER A 54 -10.21 -4.32 -7.36
C SER A 54 -9.56 -5.13 -6.23
N ASP A 55 -8.92 -4.41 -5.31
CA ASP A 55 -8.39 -4.92 -4.05
C ASP A 55 -9.25 -4.42 -2.88
N HIS A 56 -9.45 -5.28 -1.88
CA HIS A 56 -10.17 -4.96 -0.66
C HIS A 56 -9.22 -5.05 0.53
N PHE A 57 -9.20 -4.01 1.36
CA PHE A 57 -8.33 -3.90 2.52
C PHE A 57 -9.17 -3.77 3.79
N LEU A 58 -9.16 -4.81 4.63
CA LEU A 58 -9.87 -4.85 5.91
C LEU A 58 -8.96 -4.32 7.02
N ARG A 59 -9.47 -3.41 7.84
CA ARG A 59 -8.86 -3.05 9.13
C ARG A 59 -9.95 -2.67 10.12
N GLY A 60 -10.05 -3.41 11.22
CA GLY A 60 -11.10 -3.24 12.22
C GLY A 60 -12.49 -3.48 11.62
N ASP A 61 -13.35 -2.46 11.63
CA ASP A 61 -14.71 -2.52 11.12
C ASP A 61 -14.86 -1.99 9.68
N LEU A 62 -13.77 -1.54 9.04
CA LEU A 62 -13.77 -0.89 7.74
C LEU A 62 -13.09 -1.77 6.69
N VAL A 63 -13.73 -1.90 5.53
CA VAL A 63 -13.12 -2.42 4.31
C VAL A 63 -13.07 -1.33 3.25
N VAL A 64 -11.86 -1.08 2.75
CA VAL A 64 -11.61 -0.12 1.66
C VAL A 64 -11.43 -0.88 0.36
N GLN A 65 -12.24 -0.58 -0.64
CA GLN A 65 -12.10 -1.11 -1.99
C GLN A 65 -11.31 -0.12 -2.86
N VAL A 66 -10.24 -0.61 -3.47
CA VAL A 66 -9.34 0.16 -4.32
C VAL A 66 -9.32 -0.45 -5.72
N ARG A 67 -9.56 0.36 -6.74
CA ARG A 67 -9.45 -0.04 -8.13
C ARG A 67 -7.99 -0.09 -8.56
N ARG A 68 -7.54 -1.22 -9.11
CA ARG A 68 -6.13 -1.42 -9.50
C ARG A 68 -5.68 -0.51 -10.65
N ALA A 69 -6.56 -0.22 -11.60
CA ALA A 69 -6.22 0.51 -12.82
C ALA A 69 -5.65 1.92 -12.55
N ASP A 70 -6.09 2.57 -11.49
CA ASP A 70 -5.72 3.95 -11.18
C ASP A 70 -5.53 4.25 -9.68
N ASN A 71 -5.45 3.20 -8.85
CA ASN A 71 -5.31 3.26 -7.39
C ASN A 71 -6.36 4.16 -6.71
N ALA A 72 -7.58 4.17 -7.26
CA ALA A 72 -8.68 4.97 -6.72
C ALA A 72 -9.48 4.19 -5.67
N VAL A 73 -9.73 4.82 -4.53
CA VAL A 73 -10.73 4.32 -3.57
C VAL A 73 -12.11 4.50 -4.20
N ILE A 74 -12.81 3.40 -4.39
CA ILE A 74 -14.14 3.37 -5.03
C ILE A 74 -15.25 2.89 -4.09
N GLY A 75 -14.89 2.31 -2.93
CA GLY A 75 -15.86 1.77 -2.00
C GLY A 75 -15.37 1.74 -0.55
N LEU A 76 -16.31 2.00 0.36
CA LEU A 76 -16.15 1.82 1.81
C LEU A 76 -17.29 0.96 2.32
N PHE A 77 -16.94 -0.12 3.01
CA PHE A 77 -17.89 -1.11 3.46
C PHE A 77 -17.67 -1.43 4.93
N SER A 78 -18.75 -1.75 5.65
CA SER A 78 -18.57 -2.37 6.96
C SER A 78 -17.97 -3.75 6.78
N ALA A 79 -17.11 -4.16 7.71
CA ALA A 79 -16.52 -5.49 7.73
C ALA A 79 -17.61 -6.57 7.62
N ARG A 80 -18.72 -6.41 8.36
CA ARG A 80 -19.86 -7.32 8.30
C ARG A 80 -20.43 -7.47 6.88
N TYR A 81 -20.69 -6.36 6.20
CA TYR A 81 -21.22 -6.40 4.84
C TYR A 81 -20.21 -7.02 3.88
N ALA A 82 -18.98 -6.50 3.86
CA ALA A 82 -17.94 -6.93 2.94
C ALA A 82 -17.62 -8.43 3.06
N LEU A 83 -17.56 -8.95 4.28
CA LEU A 83 -17.31 -10.37 4.53
C LEU A 83 -18.51 -11.25 4.13
N SER A 84 -19.74 -10.74 4.20
CA SER A 84 -20.93 -11.48 3.78
C SER A 84 -21.09 -11.62 2.26
N VAL A 85 -20.46 -10.73 1.50
CA VAL A 85 -20.45 -10.74 0.03
C VAL A 85 -19.08 -11.10 -0.55
N ARG A 86 -18.14 -11.49 0.32
CA ARG A 86 -16.80 -11.89 -0.10
C ARG A 86 -16.90 -13.18 -0.92
N PRO A 87 -16.29 -13.25 -2.12
CA PRO A 87 -16.24 -14.49 -2.89
C PRO A 87 -15.63 -15.63 -2.07
N ASP A 88 -16.19 -16.83 -2.18
CA ASP A 88 -15.67 -18.03 -1.52
C ASP A 88 -14.28 -18.44 -2.06
N GLU A 89 -14.06 -18.23 -3.36
CA GLU A 89 -12.76 -18.35 -4.02
C GLU A 89 -12.15 -16.95 -4.19
N TYR A 90 -11.09 -16.64 -3.45
CA TYR A 90 -10.33 -15.41 -3.61
C TYR A 90 -8.84 -15.68 -3.56
N GLU A 91 -8.09 -14.94 -4.37
CA GLU A 91 -6.63 -14.91 -4.28
C GLU A 91 -6.20 -13.91 -3.18
N PRO A 92 -5.42 -14.33 -2.17
CA PRO A 92 -4.85 -13.43 -1.18
C PRO A 92 -4.06 -12.30 -1.86
N ALA A 93 -4.50 -11.05 -1.72
CA ALA A 93 -3.88 -9.91 -2.41
C ALA A 93 -2.51 -9.53 -1.83
N LEU A 94 -2.24 -9.94 -0.58
CA LEU A 94 -0.95 -9.68 0.08
C LEU A 94 0.19 -10.47 -0.59
N ASP A 95 -0.09 -11.65 -1.14
CA ASP A 95 0.92 -12.56 -1.68
C ASP A 95 1.28 -12.26 -3.16
N ILE A 96 0.35 -11.73 -3.96
CA ILE A 96 0.61 -11.38 -5.38
C ILE A 96 1.62 -10.21 -5.50
N ALA A 97 1.69 -9.33 -4.50
CA ALA A 97 2.67 -8.25 -4.47
C ALA A 97 4.08 -8.71 -4.04
N GLU A 98 4.18 -9.76 -3.22
CA GLU A 98 5.44 -10.35 -2.77
C GLU A 98 6.06 -11.28 -3.83
N ASP A 99 5.25 -12.11 -4.51
CA ASP A 99 5.75 -13.13 -5.46
C ASP A 99 5.98 -12.65 -6.90
N ALA A 100 5.42 -11.50 -7.32
CA ALA A 100 5.68 -10.93 -8.64
C ALA A 100 7.11 -10.36 -8.81
N ALA A 101 7.96 -10.50 -7.79
CA ALA A 101 9.40 -10.26 -7.86
C ALA A 101 10.12 -11.62 -7.94
N GLY A 102 10.28 -12.13 -9.16
CA GLY A 102 11.06 -13.34 -9.41
C GLY A 102 12.49 -13.29 -8.83
N PRO A 103 13.20 -14.44 -8.78
CA PRO A 103 14.49 -14.56 -8.12
C PRO A 103 15.52 -13.58 -8.70
N SER A 104 16.05 -12.70 -7.84
CA SER A 104 17.03 -11.68 -8.23
C SER A 104 18.35 -12.32 -8.68
N THR A 105 18.76 -12.10 -9.92
CA THR A 105 20.12 -12.41 -10.39
C THR A 105 21.14 -11.58 -9.60
N ARG A 106 22.12 -12.26 -8.97
CA ARG A 106 23.21 -11.66 -8.19
C ARG A 106 23.90 -10.53 -8.96
N GLY A 107 23.87 -9.30 -8.45
CA GLY A 107 24.83 -8.26 -8.82
C GLY A 107 24.32 -6.83 -9.05
N GLY A 108 23.02 -6.52 -8.96
CA GLY A 108 22.49 -5.17 -9.16
C GLY A 108 21.69 -4.62 -7.97
N GLN A 109 21.78 -3.31 -7.70
CA GLN A 109 21.03 -2.62 -6.64
C GLN A 109 19.51 -2.59 -6.87
N GLY A 110 19.03 -2.77 -8.10
CA GLY A 110 17.63 -2.57 -8.45
C GLY A 110 16.80 -3.84 -8.27
N THR A 111 15.80 -3.79 -7.38
CA THR A 111 14.72 -4.76 -7.04
C THR A 111 14.83 -5.43 -5.67
N ARG A 112 15.94 -5.29 -4.95
CA ARG A 112 16.07 -5.86 -3.59
C ARG A 112 15.36 -4.98 -2.56
N HIS A 113 14.62 -5.62 -1.64
CA HIS A 113 14.12 -4.95 -0.44
C HIS A 113 15.27 -4.39 0.41
N PRO A 114 15.08 -3.19 1.01
CA PRO A 114 16.02 -2.68 1.99
C PRO A 114 16.14 -3.68 3.15
N THR A 115 17.37 -3.90 3.61
CA THR A 115 17.68 -4.93 4.61
C THR A 115 17.99 -4.37 5.98
N SER A 116 18.07 -3.05 6.08
CA SER A 116 18.20 -2.35 7.35
C SER A 116 17.30 -1.12 7.39
N ARG A 117 16.98 -0.67 8.61
CA ARG A 117 16.27 0.60 8.82
C ARG A 117 17.02 1.78 8.20
N ARG A 118 18.34 1.82 8.36
CA ARG A 118 19.19 2.88 7.78
C ARG A 118 19.06 2.92 6.26
N GLU A 119 19.09 1.76 5.61
CA GLU A 119 18.92 1.64 4.16
C GLU A 119 17.51 2.09 3.73
N LEU A 120 16.45 1.62 4.41
CA LEU A 120 15.08 2.05 4.14
C LEU A 120 14.93 3.57 4.22
N LEU A 121 15.40 4.18 5.31
CA LEU A 121 15.31 5.63 5.51
C LEU A 121 16.10 6.41 4.46
N GLY A 122 17.28 5.92 4.08
CA GLY A 122 18.07 6.51 3.00
C GLY A 122 17.32 6.50 1.67
N ARG A 123 16.66 5.38 1.32
CA ARG A 123 15.84 5.27 0.10
C ARG A 123 14.59 6.14 0.16
N MET A 124 13.92 6.20 1.31
CA MET A 124 12.78 7.10 1.53
C MET A 124 13.19 8.56 1.31
N GLN A 125 14.31 9.00 1.89
CA GLN A 125 14.82 10.35 1.72
C GLN A 125 15.20 10.65 0.25
N GLN A 126 15.88 9.72 -0.41
CA GLN A 126 16.23 9.83 -1.84
C GLN A 126 14.99 9.93 -2.73
N ALA A 127 13.91 9.23 -2.36
CA ALA A 127 12.63 9.29 -3.03
C ALA A 127 11.78 10.50 -2.62
N GLY A 128 12.30 11.46 -1.84
CA GLY A 128 11.59 12.71 -1.52
C GLY A 128 10.64 12.65 -0.33
N PHE A 129 10.61 11.54 0.42
CA PHE A 129 9.76 11.45 1.60
C PHE A 129 10.23 12.35 2.74
N VAL A 130 9.26 12.98 3.40
CA VAL A 130 9.45 13.72 4.64
C VAL A 130 8.99 12.84 5.80
N ILE A 131 9.90 12.60 6.75
CA ILE A 131 9.66 11.75 7.92
C ILE A 131 9.63 12.64 9.15
N THR A 132 8.47 12.77 9.78
CA THR A 132 8.28 13.55 10.99
C THR A 132 8.19 12.61 12.19
N PRO A 133 9.12 12.66 13.16
CA PRO A 133 9.05 11.80 14.34
C PRO A 133 7.85 12.16 15.24
N GLY A 134 7.31 11.17 15.93
CA GLY A 134 6.26 11.33 16.93
C GLY A 134 6.49 10.44 18.15
N ALA A 135 5.77 10.70 19.24
CA ALA A 135 6.00 10.07 20.54
C ALA A 135 5.87 8.53 20.52
N THR A 136 4.96 8.00 19.70
CA THR A 136 4.76 6.55 19.52
C THR A 136 4.92 6.15 18.06
N HIS A 137 4.33 6.92 17.14
CA HIS A 137 4.47 6.74 15.70
C HIS A 137 4.86 8.09 15.08
N GLY A 138 5.87 8.07 14.21
CA GLY A 138 6.12 9.17 13.28
C GLY A 138 5.10 9.18 12.15
N ARG A 139 5.13 10.24 11.34
CA ARG A 139 4.35 10.38 10.11
C ARG A 139 5.30 10.45 8.93
N VAL A 140 4.89 9.86 7.83
CA VAL A 140 5.58 9.93 6.53
C VAL A 140 4.66 10.61 5.54
N THR A 141 5.17 11.63 4.87
CA THR A 141 4.47 12.40 3.84
C THR A 141 5.35 12.57 2.61
N HIS A 142 4.76 12.95 1.48
CA HIS A 142 5.48 13.24 0.25
C HIS A 142 4.95 14.55 -0.37
N PRO A 143 5.82 15.54 -0.67
CA PRO A 143 5.38 16.83 -1.21
C PRO A 143 4.55 16.74 -2.50
N ASP A 144 4.89 15.81 -3.39
CA ASP A 144 4.17 15.61 -4.66
C ASP A 144 2.83 14.88 -4.50
N HIS A 145 2.53 14.39 -3.29
CA HIS A 145 1.32 13.64 -2.95
C HIS A 145 0.63 14.24 -1.71
N PRO A 146 0.18 15.50 -1.80
CA PRO A 146 -0.42 16.20 -0.67
C PRO A 146 -1.68 15.48 -0.16
N GLY A 147 -1.88 15.49 1.15
CA GLY A 147 -3.04 14.87 1.80
C GLY A 147 -2.86 13.40 2.18
N LEU A 148 -1.86 12.70 1.62
CA LEU A 148 -1.51 11.34 2.02
C LEU A 148 -0.52 11.35 3.19
N VAL A 149 -0.87 10.63 4.26
CA VAL A 149 -0.01 10.51 5.44
C VAL A 149 0.01 9.07 5.93
N LEU A 150 1.21 8.49 6.00
CA LEU A 150 1.43 7.13 6.47
C LEU A 150 1.98 7.16 7.91
N PRO A 151 1.36 6.48 8.88
CA PRO A 151 1.97 6.24 10.19
C PRO A 151 3.23 5.39 10.03
N PHE A 152 4.31 5.76 10.70
CA PHE A 152 5.59 5.07 10.60
C PHE A 152 6.17 4.80 11.98
N ALA A 153 6.39 3.54 12.30
CA ALA A 153 6.90 3.15 13.61
C ALA A 153 8.30 3.73 13.85
N SER A 154 8.44 4.50 14.94
CA SER A 154 9.72 5.08 15.35
C SER A 154 10.74 3.98 15.70
N THR A 155 10.25 2.91 16.34
CA THR A 155 11.03 1.75 16.81
C THR A 155 10.41 0.46 16.26
N PRO A 156 10.96 -0.09 15.16
CA PRO A 156 10.43 -1.33 14.61
C PRO A 156 10.89 -2.54 15.42
N SER A 157 9.96 -3.40 15.81
CA SER A 157 10.23 -4.56 16.67
C SER A 157 10.50 -5.87 15.91
N ASP A 158 10.32 -5.92 14.59
CA ASP A 158 10.37 -7.17 13.82
C ASP A 158 11.32 -7.11 12.60
N ARG A 159 11.92 -8.26 12.27
CA ARG A 159 12.77 -8.56 11.11
C ARG A 159 12.09 -8.29 9.77
N ARG A 160 10.75 -8.30 9.73
CA ARG A 160 9.96 -8.04 8.50
C ARG A 160 9.66 -6.56 8.25
N PHE A 161 10.01 -5.67 9.19
CA PHE A 161 9.65 -4.25 9.14
C PHE A 161 9.94 -3.57 7.80
N THR A 162 11.13 -3.80 7.22
CA THR A 162 11.50 -3.14 5.97
C THR A 162 10.64 -3.56 4.79
N ARG A 163 10.21 -4.84 4.73
CA ARG A 163 9.29 -5.33 3.70
C ARG A 163 7.91 -4.70 3.87
N HIS A 164 7.40 -4.67 5.10
CA HIS A 164 6.11 -4.04 5.42
C HIS A 164 6.10 -2.55 5.06
N ALA A 165 7.16 -1.81 5.41
CA ALA A 165 7.29 -0.40 5.07
C ALA A 165 7.32 -0.16 3.56
N VAL A 166 8.04 -0.99 2.79
CA VAL A 166 8.03 -0.92 1.33
C VAL A 166 6.62 -1.18 0.77
N ALA A 167 5.91 -2.18 1.28
CA ALA A 167 4.55 -2.48 0.84
C ALA A 167 3.57 -1.33 1.15
N GLN A 168 3.63 -0.78 2.36
CA GLN A 168 2.83 0.38 2.78
C GLN A 168 3.07 1.59 1.87
N ILE A 169 4.34 1.94 1.63
CA ILE A 169 4.71 3.09 0.80
C ILE A 169 4.26 2.88 -0.65
N ARG A 170 4.41 1.67 -1.19
CA ARG A 170 3.96 1.35 -2.54
C ARG A 170 2.44 1.45 -2.68
N ARG A 171 1.65 0.96 -1.72
CA ARG A 171 0.18 1.03 -1.76
C ARG A 171 -0.34 2.46 -1.66
N VAL A 172 0.24 3.25 -0.76
CA VAL A 172 -0.25 4.61 -0.48
C VAL A 172 0.30 5.62 -1.49
N PHE A 173 1.61 5.65 -1.71
CA PHE A 173 2.26 6.69 -2.51
C PHE A 173 2.59 6.25 -3.94
N GLY A 174 2.43 4.97 -4.27
CA GLY A 174 2.79 4.47 -5.59
C GLY A 174 4.31 4.35 -5.82
N ILE A 175 5.13 4.56 -4.80
CA ILE A 175 6.59 4.57 -4.92
C ILE A 175 7.17 3.21 -4.47
N ASP A 176 7.99 2.58 -5.31
CA ASP A 176 8.65 1.30 -4.99
C ASP A 176 10.09 1.54 -4.53
N LEU A 177 10.32 1.45 -3.21
CA LEU A 177 11.64 1.64 -2.59
C LEU A 177 12.62 0.48 -2.80
N ARG A 178 12.31 -0.49 -3.65
CA ARG A 178 13.26 -1.54 -4.06
C ARG A 178 14.20 -1.09 -5.19
N ARG A 179 13.85 -0.01 -5.90
CA ARG A 179 14.57 0.53 -7.05
C ARG A 179 15.55 1.62 -6.64
#